data_AF-A0A1B0GQ37-F1
#
_entry.id   AF-A0A1B0GQ37-F1
#
_cell.length_a   1.000
_cell.length_b   1.000
_cell.length_c   1.000
_cell.angle_alpha   90.00
_cell.angle_beta   90.00
_cell.angle_gamma   90.00
#
_symmetry.space_group_name_H-M   'P 1'
#
loop_
_entity.id
_entity.type
_entity.pdbx_description
1 polymer ?
#
loop_
_entity_poly.entity_id
_entity_poly.type
_entity_poly.pdbx_seq_one_letter_code
_entity_poly.pdbx_strand_id
1 'polypeptide(L)'
;MIYDILPHQVTAGPETKEFLLKVIDILLDFIRATNDRNEKVLDFHHPEEMKKLLQLEIPDNPVSLQQLLADCATTLKYQVKTGKLNCY
;
A
#
# COMPACT_ATOMS: atom_id res chain seq x y z
N MET A 1 -5.29 -17.99 -15.98
CA MET A 1 -5.19 -16.67 -15.33
C MET A 1 -6.58 -16.30 -14.87
N ILE A 2 -6.78 -16.19 -13.56
CA ILE A 2 -8.06 -15.76 -12.99
C ILE A 2 -7.89 -14.26 -12.75
N TYR A 3 -8.63 -13.44 -13.47
CA TYR A 3 -8.60 -12.00 -13.27
C TYR A 3 -9.83 -11.65 -12.42
N ASP A 4 -9.59 -11.43 -11.13
CA ASP A 4 -10.63 -11.37 -10.10
C ASP A 4 -11.40 -10.04 -10.04
N ILE A 5 -11.21 -9.13 -11.02
CA ILE A 5 -11.75 -7.77 -10.99
C ILE A 5 -12.31 -7.31 -12.34
N LEU A 6 -13.14 -6.27 -12.28
CA LEU A 6 -13.69 -5.60 -13.46
C LEU A 6 -12.60 -4.84 -14.25
N PRO A 7 -12.74 -4.73 -15.59
CA PRO A 7 -13.80 -5.27 -16.43
C PRO A 7 -13.54 -6.71 -16.91
N HIS A 8 -12.43 -7.34 -16.52
CA HIS A 8 -12.03 -8.63 -17.06
C HIS A 8 -13.03 -9.75 -16.73
N GLN A 9 -13.53 -9.76 -15.48
CA GLN A 9 -14.64 -10.63 -15.09
C GLN A 9 -15.87 -9.77 -14.79
N VAL A 10 -16.85 -9.77 -15.69
CA VAL A 10 -18.05 -8.90 -15.62
C VAL A 10 -18.89 -9.13 -14.36
N THR A 11 -18.82 -10.32 -13.77
CA THR A 11 -19.52 -10.64 -12.52
C THR A 11 -18.76 -10.22 -11.27
N ALA A 12 -17.48 -9.81 -11.39
CA ALA A 12 -16.59 -9.53 -10.27
C ALA A 12 -16.79 -8.14 -9.62
N GLY A 13 -18.01 -7.60 -9.71
CA GLY A 13 -18.37 -6.33 -9.08
C GLY A 13 -18.18 -6.33 -7.56
N PRO A 14 -18.65 -7.36 -6.82
CA PRO A 14 -18.43 -7.48 -5.38
C PRO A 14 -16.95 -7.51 -4.99
N GLU A 15 -16.13 -8.30 -5.67
CA GLU A 15 -14.70 -8.49 -5.43
C GLU A 15 -13.92 -7.21 -5.72
N THR A 16 -14.24 -6.54 -6.84
CA THR A 16 -13.67 -5.23 -7.18
C THR A 16 -13.98 -4.20 -6.09
N LYS A 17 -15.24 -4.16 -5.62
CA LYS A 17 -15.64 -3.25 -4.54
C LYS A 17 -14.90 -3.57 -3.24
N GLU A 18 -14.81 -4.84 -2.86
CA GLU A 18 -14.10 -5.26 -1.64
C GLU A 18 -12.62 -4.87 -1.70
N PHE A 19 -11.95 -5.12 -2.83
CA PHE A 19 -10.56 -4.74 -3.02
C PHE A 19 -10.35 -3.23 -2.84
N LEU A 20 -11.18 -2.41 -3.49
CA LEU A 20 -11.09 -0.95 -3.37
C LEU A 20 -11.39 -0.45 -1.95
N LEU A 21 -12.34 -1.07 -1.24
CA LEU A 21 -12.61 -0.73 0.16
C LEU A 21 -11.39 -1.02 1.05
N LYS A 22 -10.71 -2.16 0.84
CA LYS A 22 -9.46 -2.46 1.58
C LYS A 22 -8.34 -1.47 1.26
N VAL A 23 -8.22 -0.99 0.02
CA VAL A 23 -7.28 0.09 -0.32
C VAL A 23 -7.62 1.36 0.45
N ILE A 24 -8.90 1.72 0.51
CA ILE A 24 -9.37 2.90 1.28
C ILE A 24 -9.04 2.75 2.77
N ASP A 25 -9.24 1.57 3.36
CA ASP A 25 -8.91 1.32 4.76
C ASP A 25 -7.42 1.55 5.04
N ILE A 26 -6.53 1.04 4.18
CA ILE A 26 -5.09 1.28 4.26
C ILE A 26 -4.76 2.78 4.20
N LEU A 27 -5.41 3.52 3.29
CA LEU A 27 -5.21 4.97 3.17
C LEU A 27 -5.69 5.72 4.42
N LEU A 28 -6.83 5.34 4.98
CA LEU A 28 -7.36 5.93 6.21
C LEU A 28 -6.45 5.68 7.40
N ASP A 29 -5.87 4.49 7.51
CA ASP A 29 -4.89 4.17 8.55
C ASP A 29 -3.61 4.99 8.40
N PHE A 30 -3.13 5.18 7.16
CA PHE A 30 -2.00 6.07 6.90
C PHE A 30 -2.30 7.54 7.26
N ILE A 31 -3.51 8.03 6.95
CA ILE A 31 -3.94 9.39 7.33
C ILE A 31 -3.96 9.54 8.85
N ARG A 32 -4.50 8.55 9.58
CA ARG A 32 -4.50 8.54 11.06
C ARG A 32 -3.07 8.59 11.60
N ALA A 33 -2.17 7.75 11.10
CA ALA A 33 -0.77 7.70 11.51
C ALA A 33 0.00 9.00 11.18
N THR A 34 -0.32 9.65 10.06
CA THR A 34 0.27 10.94 9.69
C THR A 34 -0.13 12.06 10.66
N ASN A 35 -1.34 11.99 11.23
CA ASN A 35 -1.85 12.97 12.18
C ASN A 35 -1.53 12.66 13.65
N ASP A 36 -1.09 11.44 13.99
CA ASP A 36 -0.58 11.13 15.33
C ASP A 36 0.75 11.84 15.56
N ARG A 37 0.88 12.56 16.67
CA ARG A 37 2.12 13.28 17.03
C ARG A 37 3.26 12.34 17.43
N ASN A 38 2.94 11.17 17.99
CA ASN A 38 3.93 10.21 18.47
C ASN A 38 4.59 9.39 17.35
N GLU A 39 3.95 9.36 16.18
CA GLU A 39 4.47 8.68 15.00
C GLU A 39 5.74 9.35 14.45
N LYS A 40 6.67 8.57 13.88
CA LYS A 40 7.84 9.15 13.20
C LYS A 40 7.44 9.82 11.88
N VAL A 41 8.12 10.91 11.50
CA VAL A 41 7.98 11.54 10.16
C VAL A 41 8.40 10.57 9.05
N LEU A 42 9.49 9.84 9.29
CA LEU A 42 10.07 8.84 8.42
C LEU A 42 10.73 7.77 9.28
N ASP A 43 10.53 6.50 8.95
CA ASP A 43 11.39 5.42 9.43
C ASP A 43 12.50 5.24 8.37
N PHE A 44 13.68 5.79 8.66
CA PHE A 44 14.76 5.88 7.67
C PHE A 44 15.48 4.54 7.52
N HIS A 45 15.74 4.16 6.27
CA HIS A 45 16.54 2.99 5.87
C HIS A 45 17.45 3.37 4.71
N HIS A 46 18.64 2.79 4.62
CA HIS A 46 19.50 3.01 3.46
C HIS A 46 18.92 2.36 2.19
N PRO A 47 19.28 2.83 0.98
CA PRO A 47 18.73 2.30 -0.28
C PRO A 47 18.80 0.77 -0.42
N GLU A 48 19.91 0.16 0.01
CA GLU A 48 20.09 -1.31 -0.06
C GLU A 48 19.24 -2.08 0.95
N GLU A 49 18.85 -1.45 2.07
CA GLU A 49 17.89 -2.01 3.03
C GLU A 49 16.47 -1.83 2.50
N MET A 50 16.16 -0.67 1.93
CA MET A 50 14.85 -0.38 1.34
C MET A 50 14.50 -1.34 0.20
N LYS A 51 15.44 -1.69 -0.66
CA LYS A 51 15.24 -2.69 -1.74
C LYS A 51 14.86 -4.07 -1.21
N LYS A 52 15.22 -4.41 0.03
CA LYS A 52 14.85 -5.68 0.66
C LYS A 52 13.48 -5.60 1.33
N LEU A 53 13.09 -4.42 1.81
CA LEU A 53 11.81 -4.16 2.45
C LEU A 53 10.68 -3.95 1.44
N LEU A 54 10.99 -3.38 0.28
CA LEU A 54 10.06 -3.18 -0.82
C LEU A 54 10.38 -4.18 -1.92
N GLN A 55 9.41 -5.01 -2.29
CA GLN A 55 9.50 -5.89 -3.45
C GLN A 55 9.35 -5.06 -4.73
N LEU A 56 10.45 -4.41 -5.16
CA LEU A 56 10.44 -3.50 -6.31
C LEU A 56 10.69 -4.21 -7.65
N GLU A 57 11.11 -5.47 -7.61
CA GLU A 57 11.27 -6.29 -8.81
C GLU A 57 9.90 -6.64 -9.39
N ILE A 58 9.75 -6.46 -10.70
CA ILE A 58 8.52 -6.77 -11.41
C ILE A 58 8.55 -8.27 -11.78
N PRO A 59 7.66 -9.10 -11.22
CA PRO A 59 7.63 -10.53 -11.53
C PRO A 59 7.05 -10.79 -12.93
N ASP A 60 7.46 -11.90 -13.55
CA ASP A 60 6.91 -12.35 -14.84
C ASP A 60 5.43 -12.74 -14.75
N ASN A 61 4.98 -13.16 -13.56
CA ASN A 61 3.61 -13.58 -13.29
C ASN A 61 2.89 -12.58 -12.38
N PRO A 62 1.56 -12.42 -12.51
CA PRO A 62 0.80 -11.54 -11.64
C PRO A 62 0.85 -12.01 -10.18
N VAL A 63 0.91 -11.05 -9.26
CA VAL A 63 0.73 -11.29 -7.82
C VAL A 63 -0.76 -11.33 -7.46
N SER A 64 -1.09 -11.87 -6.30
CA SER A 64 -2.46 -11.88 -5.80
C SER A 64 -2.92 -10.47 -5.37
N LEU A 65 -4.23 -10.22 -5.35
CA LEU A 65 -4.78 -8.97 -4.81
C LEU A 65 -4.40 -8.74 -3.34
N GLN A 66 -4.25 -9.81 -2.56
CA GLN A 66 -3.83 -9.75 -1.16
C GLN A 66 -2.39 -9.27 -1.04
N GLN A 67 -1.50 -9.76 -1.92
CA GLN A 67 -0.11 -9.28 -1.96
C GLN A 67 -0.07 -7.81 -2.35
N LEU A 68 -0.84 -7.39 -3.36
CA LEU A 68 -0.90 -5.99 -3.78
C LEU A 68 -1.36 -5.06 -2.66
N LEU A 69 -2.33 -5.48 -1.84
CA LEU A 69 -2.74 -4.74 -0.63
C LEU A 69 -1.60 -4.64 0.40
N ALA A 70 -0.87 -5.73 0.63
CA ALA A 70 0.28 -5.73 1.52
C ALA A 70 1.40 -4.81 1.00
N ASP A 71 1.61 -4.76 -0.32
CA ASP A 71 2.59 -3.89 -0.96
C ASP A 71 2.20 -2.42 -0.81
N CYS A 72 0.91 -2.07 -0.96
CA CYS A 72 0.39 -0.73 -0.69
C CYS A 72 0.65 -0.31 0.77
N ALA A 73 0.30 -1.16 1.73
CA ALA A 73 0.51 -0.86 3.15
C ALA A 73 2.00 -0.68 3.49
N THR A 74 2.86 -1.54 2.95
CA THR A 74 4.31 -1.48 3.14
C THR A 74 4.90 -0.22 2.53
N THR A 75 4.46 0.16 1.33
CA THR A 75 4.89 1.39 0.65
C THR A 75 4.55 2.63 1.47
N LEU A 76 3.32 2.71 2.00
CA LEU A 76 2.88 3.83 2.84
C LEU A 76 3.56 3.85 4.21
N LYS A 77 3.98 2.69 4.74
CA LYS A 77 4.73 2.60 6.01
C LYS A 77 6.12 3.24 5.92
N TYR A 78 6.82 3.05 4.80
CA TYR A 78 8.20 3.48 4.62
C TYR A 78 8.37 4.81 3.88
N GLN A 79 7.29 5.42 3.38
CA GLN A 79 7.37 6.76 2.79
C GLN A 79 7.55 7.86 3.84
N VAL A 80 7.95 9.05 3.39
CA VAL A 80 7.94 10.27 4.19
C VAL A 80 6.49 10.73 4.42
N LYS A 81 6.11 10.94 5.69
CA LYS A 81 4.79 11.50 6.06
C LYS A 81 4.78 13.02 5.89
N THR A 82 4.72 13.49 4.64
CA THR A 82 4.84 14.92 4.29
C THR A 82 3.74 15.82 4.87
N GLY A 83 2.57 15.27 5.19
CA GLY A 83 1.48 16.01 5.83
C GLY A 83 1.63 16.21 7.35
N LYS A 84 2.70 15.70 7.96
CA LYS A 84 2.92 15.80 9.41
C LYS A 84 3.42 17.21 9.78
N LEU A 85 2.85 17.81 10.82
CA LEU A 85 3.14 19.20 11.25
C LEU A 85 4.65 19.50 11.44
N ASN A 86 5.42 18.51 11.91
CA ASN A 86 6.86 18.66 12.19
C ASN A 86 7.74 18.23 11.00
N CYS A 87 7.20 18.21 9.77
CA CYS A 87 7.94 17.87 8.55
C CYS A 87 8.56 19.11 7.87
N TYR A 88 9.19 19.99 8.67
CA TYR A 88 9.90 21.20 8.24
C TYR A 88 11.11 21.47 9.12
#